data_AF-A0AAU9X4C7-F1
#
_entry.id   AF-A0AAU9X4C7-F1
#
_cell.length_a   1.000
_cell.length_b   1.000
_cell.length_c   1.000
_cell.angle_alpha   90.00
_cell.angle_beta   90.00
_cell.angle_gamma   90.00
#
_symmetry.space_group_name_H-M   'P 1'
#
loop_
_entity.id
_entity.type
_entity.pdbx_description
1 polymer ?
#
loop_
_entity_poly.entity_id
_entity_poly.type
_entity_poly.pdbx_seq_one_letter_code
_entity_poly.pdbx_strand_id
1 'polypeptide(L)'
;MCFLYLIYKLASQLCKAKNVIAMLPFSVWRELMIKLDPLRPLKGDFRDLADKMGFDVERIFKFQAMSSPTQAVLKGCMNVTIDDLMVKLEEIGRDDAKRDVESFGDYLSS
;
A
#
# COMPACT_ATOMS: atom_id res chain seq x y z
N MET A 1 -4.10 8.23 -37.82
CA MET A 1 -3.33 7.34 -36.92
C MET A 1 -2.94 8.00 -35.59
N CYS A 2 -3.70 8.96 -35.02
CA CYS A 2 -3.25 9.66 -33.79
C CYS A 2 -4.26 9.75 -32.64
N PHE A 3 -5.58 9.61 -32.88
CA PHE A 3 -6.57 9.72 -31.79
C PHE A 3 -6.63 8.46 -30.91
N LEU A 4 -6.67 7.27 -31.51
CA LEU A 4 -6.70 5.99 -30.77
C LEU A 4 -5.44 5.79 -29.92
N TYR A 5 -4.26 6.14 -30.43
CA TYR A 5 -3.01 6.08 -29.67
C TYR A 5 -3.01 7.06 -28.49
N LEU A 6 -3.53 8.28 -28.66
CA LEU A 6 -3.66 9.26 -27.58
C LEU A 6 -4.63 8.76 -26.50
N ILE A 7 -5.78 8.21 -26.89
CA ILE A 7 -6.77 7.62 -25.97
C ILE A 7 -6.13 6.46 -25.21
N TYR A 8 -5.40 5.56 -25.89
CA TYR A 8 -4.75 4.42 -25.25
C TYR A 8 -3.66 4.86 -24.26
N LYS A 9 -2.88 5.87 -24.63
CA LYS A 9 -1.84 6.45 -23.78
C LYS A 9 -2.43 7.16 -22.56
N LEU A 10 -3.50 7.93 -22.74
CA LEU A 10 -4.21 8.61 -21.64
C LEU A 10 -4.90 7.60 -20.71
N ALA A 11 -5.56 6.57 -21.26
CA ALA A 11 -6.17 5.51 -20.49
C ALA A 11 -5.12 4.72 -19.68
N SER A 12 -3.99 4.35 -20.30
CA SER A 12 -2.89 3.67 -19.60
C SER A 12 -2.29 4.53 -18.49
N GLN A 13 -2.12 5.84 -18.72
CA GLN A 13 -1.64 6.76 -17.68
C GLN A 13 -2.65 6.96 -16.55
N LEU A 14 -3.95 6.98 -16.86
CA LEU A 14 -5.02 7.07 -15.86
C LEU A 14 -5.14 5.79 -15.03
N CYS A 15 -5.01 4.61 -15.67
CA CYS A 15 -4.93 3.33 -14.98
C CYS A 15 -3.72 3.27 -14.04
N LYS A 16 -2.56 3.75 -14.49
CA LYS A 16 -1.34 3.83 -13.67
C LYS A 16 -1.48 4.81 -12.50
N ALA A 17 -2.09 5.98 -12.74
CA ALA A 17 -2.32 6.97 -11.69
C ALA A 17 -3.34 6.50 -10.63
N LYS A 18 -4.27 5.60 -11.00
CA LYS A 18 -5.21 4.97 -10.06
C LYS A 18 -4.64 3.77 -9.32
N ASN A 19 -3.49 3.24 -9.74
CA ASN A 19 -2.91 2.02 -9.18
C ASN A 19 -1.78 2.30 -8.19
N VAL A 20 -1.88 3.37 -7.39
CA VAL A 20 -0.88 3.71 -6.36
C VAL A 20 -1.50 3.81 -4.97
N ILE A 21 -0.69 3.62 -3.92
CA ILE A 21 -1.15 3.62 -2.52
C ILE A 21 -1.97 4.88 -2.18
N ALA A 22 -1.59 6.04 -2.72
CA ALA A 22 -2.32 7.29 -2.50
C ALA A 22 -3.81 7.25 -2.89
N MET A 23 -4.19 6.34 -3.79
CA MET A 23 -5.56 6.21 -4.31
C MET A 23 -6.41 5.21 -3.52
N LEU A 24 -5.81 4.48 -2.58
CA LEU A 24 -6.57 3.60 -1.70
C LEU A 24 -7.50 4.44 -0.81
N PRO A 25 -8.75 3.99 -0.60
CA PRO A 25 -9.70 4.70 0.21
C PRO A 25 -9.29 4.61 1.68
N PHE A 26 -9.71 5.59 2.47
CA PHE A 26 -9.37 5.63 3.89
C PHE A 26 -9.85 4.38 4.66
N SER A 27 -10.92 3.72 4.21
CA SER A 27 -11.37 2.44 4.79
C SER A 27 -10.29 1.36 4.70
N VAL A 28 -9.66 1.20 3.53
CA VAL A 28 -8.57 0.23 3.33
C VAL A 28 -7.34 0.63 4.16
N TRP A 29 -6.99 1.91 4.17
CA TRP A 29 -5.90 2.41 5.04
C TRP A 29 -6.15 2.05 6.51
N ARG A 30 -7.38 2.22 6.98
CA ARG A 30 -7.75 1.91 8.36
C ARG A 30 -7.62 0.42 8.67
N GLU A 31 -8.06 -0.46 7.78
CA GLU A 31 -7.90 -1.91 7.96
C GLU A 31 -6.42 -2.31 8.02
N LEU A 32 -5.60 -1.75 7.13
CA LEU A 32 -4.14 -1.95 7.17
C LEU A 32 -3.55 -1.49 8.50
N MET A 33 -3.94 -0.32 9.00
CA MET A 33 -3.47 0.18 10.31
C MET A 33 -3.85 -0.77 11.45
N ILE A 34 -5.10 -1.24 11.48
CA ILE A 34 -5.58 -2.17 12.54
C ILE A 34 -4.79 -3.48 12.50
N LYS A 35 -4.53 -4.00 11.29
CA LYS A 35 -3.88 -5.29 11.09
C LYS A 35 -2.38 -5.21 11.37
N LEU A 36 -1.71 -4.13 10.95
CA LEU A 36 -0.24 -4.02 10.95
C LEU A 36 0.33 -3.21 12.11
N ASP A 37 -0.51 -2.52 12.91
CA ASP A 37 -0.12 -1.88 14.18
C ASP A 37 -0.64 -2.68 15.41
N PRO A 38 -0.23 -3.95 15.61
CA PRO A 38 -0.65 -4.69 16.80
C PRO A 38 -0.08 -4.08 18.08
N LEU A 39 -0.82 -4.20 19.19
CA LEU A 39 -0.40 -3.71 20.51
C LEU A 39 0.92 -4.33 21.02
N ARG A 40 1.29 -5.49 20.49
CA ARG A 40 2.56 -6.17 20.77
C ARG A 40 3.27 -6.42 19.44
N PRO A 41 4.60 -6.27 19.36
CA PRO A 41 5.36 -6.65 18.18
C PRO A 41 5.05 -8.10 17.80
N LEU A 42 4.58 -8.29 16.58
CA LEU A 42 4.36 -9.59 15.97
C LEU A 42 5.13 -9.60 14.65
N LYS A 43 5.48 -10.81 14.18
CA LYS A 43 5.96 -10.94 12.81
C LYS A 43 4.85 -10.53 11.84
N GLY A 44 5.21 -9.83 10.77
CA GLY A 44 4.26 -9.26 9.81
C GLY A 44 3.58 -8.01 10.31
N ASP A 45 4.29 -7.16 11.06
CA ASP A 45 3.82 -5.84 11.48
C ASP A 45 4.39 -4.72 10.57
N PHE A 46 4.10 -3.46 10.91
CA PHE A 46 4.56 -2.30 10.15
C PHE A 46 6.09 -2.26 9.94
N ARG A 47 6.90 -2.86 10.83
CA ARG A 47 8.37 -2.85 10.73
C ARG A 47 8.80 -3.72 9.56
N ASP A 48 8.22 -4.91 9.48
CA ASP A 48 8.49 -5.83 8.37
C ASP A 48 7.99 -5.23 7.05
N LEU A 49 6.81 -4.60 7.04
CA LEU A 49 6.34 -3.88 5.85
C LEU A 49 7.30 -2.76 5.45
N ALA A 50 7.74 -1.95 6.41
CA ALA A 50 8.63 -0.82 6.15
C ALA A 50 10.00 -1.27 5.62
N ASP A 51 10.56 -2.34 6.18
CA ASP A 51 11.79 -2.97 5.69
C ASP A 51 11.61 -3.44 4.23
N LYS A 52 10.51 -4.14 3.93
CA LYS A 52 10.17 -4.57 2.57
C LYS A 52 9.93 -3.43 1.58
N MET A 53 9.51 -2.27 2.07
CA MET A 53 9.37 -1.03 1.30
C MET A 53 10.69 -0.27 1.13
N GLY A 54 11.79 -0.77 1.71
CA GLY A 54 13.14 -0.21 1.57
C GLY A 54 13.43 0.96 2.51
N PHE A 55 12.66 1.13 3.58
CA PHE A 55 13.01 2.09 4.63
C PHE A 55 14.19 1.59 5.45
N ASP A 56 15.12 2.48 5.75
CA ASP A 56 16.20 2.18 6.68
C ASP A 56 15.70 2.04 8.12
N VAL A 57 16.53 1.41 8.95
CA VAL A 57 16.24 1.14 10.37
C VAL A 57 15.95 2.42 11.16
N GLU A 58 16.66 3.52 10.89
CA GLU A 58 16.45 4.78 11.61
C GLU A 58 15.05 5.34 11.34
N ARG A 59 14.59 5.25 10.09
CA ARG A 59 13.26 5.69 9.67
C ARG A 59 12.16 4.77 10.23
N ILE A 60 12.42 3.47 10.30
CA ILE A 60 11.50 2.52 10.95
C ILE A 60 11.32 2.87 12.44
N PHE A 61 12.41 3.19 13.14
CA PHE A 61 12.33 3.65 14.54
C PHE A 61 11.55 4.97 14.66
N LYS A 62 11.71 5.90 13.71
CA LYS A 62 10.91 7.14 13.69
C LYS A 62 9.42 6.86 13.52
N PHE A 63 9.04 5.90 12.67
CA PHE A 63 7.64 5.50 12.51
C PHE A 63 7.06 4.91 13.79
N GLN A 64 7.82 4.11 14.52
CA GLN A 64 7.39 3.51 15.78
C GLN A 64 6.97 4.56 16.83
N ALA A 65 7.56 5.76 16.80
CA ALA A 65 7.22 6.85 17.71
C ALA A 65 5.96 7.64 17.29
N MET A 66 5.37 7.34 16.12
CA MET A 66 4.17 8.01 15.62
C MET A 66 2.89 7.34 16.13
N SER A 67 1.78 8.08 16.09
CA SER A 67 0.46 7.61 16.56
C SER A 67 -0.10 6.43 15.75
N SER A 68 0.24 6.33 14.47
CA SER A 68 0.05 5.12 13.67
C SER A 68 1.30 4.90 12.82
N PRO A 69 2.16 3.95 13.23
CA PRO A 69 3.34 3.59 12.47
C PRO A 69 3.01 3.13 11.05
N THR A 70 1.99 2.29 10.85
CA THR A 70 1.57 1.84 9.52
C THR A 70 1.13 3.01 8.64
N GLN A 71 0.35 3.95 9.16
CA GLN A 71 -0.04 5.13 8.37
C GLN A 71 1.18 5.96 7.93
N ALA A 72 2.21 6.05 8.77
CA ALA A 72 3.45 6.74 8.44
C ALA A 72 4.21 6.04 7.31
N VAL A 73 4.28 4.70 7.34
CA VAL A 73 4.84 3.88 6.25
C VAL A 73 4.09 4.11 4.95
N LEU A 74 2.76 4.02 4.96
CA LEU A 74 1.91 4.23 3.77
C LEU A 74 2.08 5.65 3.18
N LYS A 75 2.16 6.68 4.03
CA LYS A 75 2.46 8.06 3.60
C LYS A 75 3.84 8.20 2.99
N GLY A 76 4.82 7.43 3.46
CA GLY A 76 6.17 7.40 2.88
C GLY A 76 6.24 6.75 1.50
N CYS A 77 5.24 5.96 1.13
CA CYS A 77 5.18 5.15 -0.09
C CYS A 77 3.98 5.49 -0.98
N MET A 78 3.45 6.71 -0.93
CA MET A 78 2.22 7.10 -1.66
C MET A 78 2.27 6.83 -3.17
N ASN A 79 3.46 6.83 -3.78
CA ASN A 79 3.69 6.57 -5.20
C ASN A 79 3.97 5.10 -5.54
N VAL A 80 4.08 4.22 -4.54
CA VAL A 80 4.23 2.77 -4.76
C VAL A 80 2.94 2.22 -5.33
N THR A 81 3.04 1.22 -6.20
CA THR A 81 1.85 0.63 -6.82
C THR A 81 1.07 -0.22 -5.83
N ILE A 82 -0.24 -0.39 -6.04
CA ILE A 82 -1.06 -1.27 -5.21
C ILE A 82 -0.58 -2.72 -5.36
N ASP A 83 -0.15 -3.13 -6.57
CA ASP A 83 0.41 -4.46 -6.82
C ASP A 83 1.68 -4.71 -5.99
N ASP A 84 2.60 -3.75 -5.98
CA ASP A 84 3.82 -3.85 -5.15
C ASP A 84 3.46 -3.95 -3.65
N LEU A 85 2.48 -3.17 -3.18
CA LEU A 85 1.99 -3.27 -1.81
C LEU A 85 1.45 -4.67 -1.50
N MET A 86 0.64 -5.26 -2.38
CA MET A 86 0.09 -6.60 -2.20
C MET A 86 1.19 -7.67 -2.12
N VAL A 87 2.19 -7.59 -3.01
CA VAL A 87 3.37 -8.47 -2.96
C VAL A 87 4.09 -8.32 -1.63
N LYS A 88 4.28 -7.10 -1.13
CA LYS A 88 4.96 -6.89 0.16
C LYS A 88 4.16 -7.41 1.35
N LEU A 89 2.83 -7.27 1.32
CA LEU A 89 1.95 -7.84 2.34
C LEU A 89 2.02 -9.38 2.37
N GLU A 90 2.10 -10.03 1.20
CA GLU A 90 2.31 -11.47 1.09
C GLU A 90 3.70 -11.89 1.60
N GLU A 91 4.77 -11.16 1.25
CA GLU A 91 6.13 -11.44 1.73
C GLU A 91 6.26 -11.40 3.26
N ILE A 92 5.46 -10.57 3.94
CA ILE A 92 5.44 -10.48 5.41
C ILE A 92 4.41 -11.43 6.04
N GLY A 93 3.72 -12.25 5.25
CA GLY A 93 2.75 -13.25 5.71
C GLY A 93 1.41 -12.67 6.14
N ARG A 94 1.00 -11.52 5.59
CA ARG A 94 -0.24 -10.80 5.91
C ARG A 94 -1.26 -10.88 4.78
N ASP A 95 -1.64 -12.10 4.42
CA ASP A 95 -2.69 -12.38 3.43
C ASP A 95 -4.07 -11.82 3.86
N ASP A 96 -4.28 -11.64 5.16
CA ASP A 96 -5.45 -10.96 5.71
C ASP A 96 -5.52 -9.48 5.33
N ALA A 97 -4.39 -8.78 5.31
CA ALA A 97 -4.28 -7.39 4.90
C ALA A 97 -4.30 -7.26 3.37
N LYS A 98 -3.65 -8.18 2.66
CA LYS A 98 -3.66 -8.25 1.19
C LYS A 98 -5.08 -8.33 0.64
N ARG A 99 -5.94 -9.18 1.22
CA ARG A 99 -7.34 -9.34 0.80
C ARG A 99 -8.17 -8.06 0.90
N ASP A 100 -7.92 -7.20 1.89
CA ASP A 100 -8.65 -5.92 1.98
C ASP A 100 -8.27 -4.98 0.84
N VAL A 101 -7.01 -5.03 0.43
CA VAL A 101 -6.47 -4.24 -0.68
C VAL A 101 -7.00 -4.78 -2.01
N GLU A 102 -6.98 -6.10 -2.21
CA GLU A 102 -7.56 -6.77 -3.40
C GLU A 102 -9.04 -6.47 -3.55
N SER A 103 -9.80 -6.55 -2.46
CA SER A 103 -11.23 -6.26 -2.48
C SER A 103 -11.53 -4.85 -2.98
N PHE A 104 -10.60 -3.89 -2.91
CA PHE A 104 -10.75 -2.56 -3.51
C PHE A 104 -10.39 -2.52 -5.01
N GLY A 105 -9.40 -3.29 -5.44
CA GLY A 105 -8.99 -3.38 -6.85
C GLY A 105 -10.11 -3.87 -7.77
N ASP A 106 -10.93 -4.81 -7.29
CA ASP A 106 -12.05 -5.38 -8.05
C ASP A 106 -13.19 -4.37 -8.30
N TYR A 107 -13.40 -3.41 -7.37
CA TYR A 107 -14.40 -2.34 -7.54
C TYR A 107 -14.01 -1.29 -8.58
N LEU A 108 -12.73 -1.16 -8.94
CA LEU A 108 -12.28 -0.23 -9.98
C LEU A 108 -12.31 -0.84 -11.39
N SER A 109 -12.48 -2.17 -11.48
CA SER A 109 -12.55 -2.93 -12.73
C SER A 109 -13.98 -3.29 -13.14
N SER A 110 -14.97 -2.96 -12.29
CA SER A 110 -16.42 -3.14 -12.51
C SER A 110 -17.08 -1.82 -12.90
#